data_AF-Q6MWG0-F1
#
_entry.id   AF-Q6MWG0-F1
#
_cell.length_a   1.000
_cell.length_b   1.000
_cell.length_c   1.000
_cell.angle_alpha   90.00
_cell.angle_beta   90.00
_cell.angle_gamma   90.00
#
_symmetry.space_group_name_H-M   'P 1'
#
loop_
_entity.id
_entity.type
_entity.pdbx_description
1 polymer ?
#
loop_
_entity_poly.entity_id
_entity_poly.type
_entity_poly.pdbx_seq_one_letter_code
_entity_poly.pdbx_strand_id
1 'polypeptide(L)'
;MEQGGPCDGLCRFRIHLGMRGDCPLPAGDGVDAMVGNRIWFGGLFTSSGRRRQINAEKTFELSPVQEALRALWSASFPDAELSSLISEQWKDMGWQGPNPSTDFRGCGFVGLENLLFFATTYPASYQRLLLKKQGMRATWEYPFAVAGVNVSYMLIQLLELNAERPKSLPGINFIKVLSEHEEAFDVLYCIAFEMMDAQWLAMRASYMQFKDVLEATKQQLERELSLEDVNGIRDIPAYNLLYK
;
A
#
# COMPACT_ATOMS: atom_id res chain seq x y z
N MET A 1 -10.39 17.62 22.76
CA MET A 1 -10.06 16.19 22.93
C MET A 1 -11.22 15.41 22.36
N GLU A 2 -11.23 15.20 21.05
CA GLU A 2 -12.05 14.15 20.44
C GLU A 2 -11.09 12.98 20.21
N GLN A 3 -11.35 11.87 20.90
CA GLN A 3 -10.62 10.63 20.69
C GLN A 3 -11.18 9.99 19.43
N GLY A 4 -10.37 9.96 18.36
CA GLY A 4 -10.66 9.19 17.14
C GLY A 4 -10.89 7.73 17.52
N GLY A 5 -12.00 7.16 17.08
CA GLY A 5 -12.34 5.77 17.38
C GLY A 5 -11.41 4.79 16.63
N PRO A 6 -11.40 3.50 16.99
CA PRO A 6 -10.59 2.45 16.33
C PRO A 6 -10.85 2.26 14.82
N CYS A 7 -11.83 2.98 14.26
CA CYS A 7 -12.27 2.87 12.88
C CYS A 7 -11.42 3.65 11.88
N ASP A 8 -10.62 4.63 12.31
CA ASP A 8 -9.93 5.53 11.37
C ASP A 8 -8.75 4.85 10.66
N GLY A 9 -7.99 3.98 11.34
CA GLY A 9 -6.87 3.25 10.74
C GLY A 9 -7.28 2.20 9.69
N LEU A 10 -8.45 1.56 9.87
CA LEU A 10 -8.99 0.59 8.90
C LEU A 10 -9.66 1.24 7.69
N CYS A 11 -10.10 2.50 7.82
CA CYS A 11 -10.72 3.25 6.71
C CYS A 11 -9.78 3.37 5.51
N ARG A 12 -8.47 3.57 5.74
CA ARG A 12 -7.46 3.58 4.66
C ARG A 12 -7.51 2.29 3.84
N PHE A 13 -7.57 1.13 4.47
CA PHE A 13 -7.59 -0.15 3.77
C PHE A 13 -8.92 -0.41 3.06
N ARG A 14 -10.05 -0.06 3.69
CA ARG A 14 -11.38 -0.27 3.10
C ARG A 14 -11.63 0.57 1.86
N ILE A 15 -11.16 1.83 1.85
CA ILE A 15 -11.26 2.73 0.69
C ILE A 15 -10.42 2.20 -0.48
N HIS A 16 -9.19 1.74 -0.21
CA HIS A 16 -8.27 1.29 -1.25
C HIS A 16 -8.56 -0.14 -1.78
N LEU A 17 -9.24 -0.97 -0.99
CA LEU A 17 -9.60 -2.36 -1.36
C LEU A 17 -10.99 -2.48 -1.98
N GLY A 18 -11.71 -1.37 -2.18
CA GLY A 18 -13.00 -1.35 -2.89
C GLY A 18 -14.17 -1.95 -2.12
N MET A 19 -14.03 -2.12 -0.80
CA MET A 19 -15.07 -2.63 0.08
C MET A 19 -16.06 -1.50 0.40
N ARG A 20 -17.17 -1.40 -0.36
CA ARG A 20 -18.31 -0.57 0.06
C ARG A 20 -18.97 -1.24 1.27
N GLY A 21 -18.64 -0.77 2.46
CA GLY A 21 -19.37 -1.07 3.69
C GLY A 21 -19.66 0.26 4.39
N ASP A 22 -20.92 0.46 4.73
CA ASP A 22 -21.50 1.74 5.14
C ASP A 22 -20.69 2.43 6.24
N CYS A 23 -20.19 3.64 5.95
CA CYS A 23 -19.93 4.60 7.02
C CYS A 23 -21.28 4.90 7.69
N PRO A 24 -21.43 4.75 9.01
CA PRO A 24 -22.55 5.36 9.70
C PRO A 24 -22.36 6.87 9.59
N LEU A 25 -23.10 7.51 8.69
CA LEU A 25 -23.29 8.95 8.78
C LEU A 25 -23.94 9.25 10.13
N PRO A 26 -23.51 10.29 10.86
CA PRO A 26 -24.18 10.68 12.09
C PRO A 26 -25.64 10.99 11.77
N ALA A 27 -26.54 10.46 12.59
CA ALA A 27 -27.98 10.68 12.48
C ALA A 27 -28.25 12.20 12.52
N GLY A 28 -28.54 12.76 11.34
CA GLY A 28 -29.15 14.07 11.18
C GLY A 28 -30.61 13.86 10.76
N ASP A 29 -31.50 14.59 11.43
CA ASP A 29 -32.94 14.48 11.36
C ASP A 29 -33.50 14.44 9.93
N GLY A 30 -34.57 13.66 9.79
CA GLY A 30 -35.11 13.21 8.52
C GLY A 30 -35.84 14.25 7.69
N VAL A 31 -36.09 13.87 6.44
CA VAL A 31 -37.40 13.98 5.76
C VAL A 31 -37.37 13.10 4.50
N ASP A 32 -38.55 12.55 4.22
CA ASP A 32 -38.89 11.45 3.34
C ASP A 32 -38.48 11.52 1.86
N ALA A 33 -38.49 10.32 1.29
CA ALA A 33 -38.40 9.96 -0.12
C ALA A 33 -39.37 10.71 -1.06
N MET A 34 -39.02 10.82 -2.35
CA MET A 34 -39.76 10.14 -3.44
C MET A 34 -39.15 10.36 -4.83
N VAL A 35 -39.12 9.23 -5.55
CA VAL A 35 -39.15 8.95 -6.99
C VAL A 35 -39.68 10.08 -7.89
N GLY A 36 -39.08 10.28 -9.08
CA GLY A 36 -39.80 10.87 -10.21
C GLY A 36 -38.96 11.39 -11.37
N ASN A 37 -39.07 10.75 -12.53
CA ASN A 37 -38.51 11.15 -13.82
C ASN A 37 -39.48 12.07 -14.60
N ARG A 38 -38.94 12.88 -15.53
CA ARG A 38 -39.55 13.64 -16.66
C ARG A 38 -39.91 15.14 -16.47
N ILE A 39 -39.10 15.96 -17.15
CA ILE A 39 -39.44 16.92 -18.25
C ILE A 39 -40.76 17.72 -18.14
N TRP A 40 -40.67 19.07 -18.10
CA TRP A 40 -41.35 19.98 -19.06
C TRP A 40 -40.83 21.44 -19.01
N PHE A 41 -41.20 22.17 -20.06
CA PHE A 41 -40.62 23.36 -20.71
C PHE A 41 -40.64 24.71 -19.95
N GLY A 42 -39.75 25.62 -20.41
CA GLY A 42 -40.15 26.98 -20.80
C GLY A 42 -39.50 28.13 -20.02
N GLY A 43 -38.60 28.88 -20.67
CA GLY A 43 -38.03 30.10 -20.10
C GLY A 43 -37.03 30.78 -21.02
N LEU A 44 -37.56 31.48 -22.02
CA LEU A 44 -36.82 32.34 -22.94
C LEU A 44 -36.27 33.57 -22.17
N PHE A 45 -34.95 33.70 -22.04
CA PHE A 45 -34.32 35.00 -21.79
C PHE A 45 -33.07 35.15 -22.65
N THR A 46 -33.18 36.09 -23.59
CA THR A 46 -32.08 36.65 -24.36
C THR A 46 -31.32 37.66 -23.50
N SER A 47 -30.01 37.52 -23.38
CA SER A 47 -29.11 38.67 -23.26
C SER A 47 -27.65 38.25 -23.47
N SER A 48 -27.03 38.91 -24.45
CA SER A 48 -25.63 38.83 -24.80
C SER A 48 -24.71 39.15 -23.61
N GLY A 49 -24.07 38.10 -23.08
CA GLY A 49 -23.01 38.19 -22.08
C GLY A 49 -21.69 37.69 -22.64
N ARG A 50 -20.82 38.64 -22.97
CA ARG A 50 -19.41 38.53 -23.38
C ARG A 50 -18.70 37.24 -22.88
N ARG A 51 -18.36 36.35 -23.82
CA ARG A 51 -17.54 35.15 -23.61
C ARG A 51 -16.14 35.58 -23.12
N ARG A 52 -15.92 35.57 -21.81
CA ARG A 52 -14.57 35.60 -21.24
C ARG A 52 -13.93 34.25 -21.57
N GLN A 53 -13.03 34.27 -22.53
CA GLN A 53 -12.12 33.17 -22.81
C GLN A 53 -11.14 33.10 -21.63
N ILE A 54 -11.47 32.27 -20.64
CA ILE A 54 -10.52 31.85 -19.63
C ILE A 54 -9.59 30.88 -20.37
N ASN A 55 -8.41 31.35 -20.77
CA ASN A 55 -7.28 30.46 -21.05
C ASN A 55 -6.91 29.82 -19.71
N ALA A 56 -7.54 28.69 -19.40
CA ALA A 56 -7.02 27.79 -18.38
C ALA A 56 -5.76 27.17 -18.99
N GLU A 57 -4.59 27.67 -18.59
CA GLU A 57 -3.40 26.84 -18.58
C GLU A 57 -3.77 25.60 -17.76
N LYS A 58 -4.05 24.49 -18.44
CA LYS A 58 -4.16 23.18 -17.80
C LYS A 58 -2.75 22.84 -17.33
N THR A 59 -2.40 23.27 -16.12
CA THR A 59 -1.45 22.51 -15.31
C THR A 59 -1.94 21.08 -15.33
N PHE A 60 -1.16 20.20 -15.96
CA PHE A 60 -1.46 18.78 -16.00
C PHE A 60 -1.18 18.25 -14.59
N GLU A 61 -2.15 18.41 -13.69
CA GLU A 61 -2.09 17.84 -12.34
C GLU A 61 -1.98 16.33 -12.47
N LEU A 62 -0.93 15.77 -11.89
CA LEU A 62 -0.71 14.33 -11.86
C LEU A 62 -1.72 13.71 -10.90
N SER A 63 -2.19 12.50 -11.21
CA SER A 63 -2.99 11.76 -10.24
C SER A 63 -2.11 11.32 -9.05
N PRO A 64 -2.68 11.07 -7.86
CA PRO A 64 -1.91 10.59 -6.70
C PRO A 64 -1.05 9.35 -7.00
N VAL A 65 -1.55 8.46 -7.88
CA VAL A 65 -0.79 7.28 -8.32
C VAL A 65 0.45 7.68 -9.13
N GLN A 66 0.29 8.65 -10.04
CA GLN A 66 1.38 9.14 -10.87
C GLN A 66 2.44 9.87 -10.05
N GLU A 67 2.02 10.65 -9.06
CA GLU A 67 2.92 11.32 -8.11
C GLU A 67 3.71 10.32 -7.28
N ALA A 68 3.03 9.33 -6.69
CA ALA A 68 3.66 8.29 -5.89
C ALA A 68 4.65 7.44 -6.71
N LEU A 69 4.34 7.11 -7.97
CA LEU A 69 5.29 6.44 -8.87
C LEU A 69 6.54 7.29 -9.11
N ARG A 70 6.39 8.58 -9.41
CA ARG A 70 7.57 9.47 -9.60
C ARG A 70 8.41 9.58 -8.34
N ALA A 71 7.77 9.71 -7.18
CA ALA A 71 8.45 9.77 -5.89
C ALA A 71 9.19 8.45 -5.60
N LEU A 72 8.55 7.31 -5.84
CA LEU A 72 9.14 5.99 -5.64
C LEU A 72 10.37 5.78 -6.54
N TRP A 73 10.27 6.16 -7.82
CA TRP A 73 11.42 6.09 -8.72
C TRP A 73 12.58 6.94 -8.21
N SER A 74 12.30 8.19 -7.84
CA SER A 74 13.33 9.13 -7.38
C SER A 74 14.01 8.65 -6.09
N ALA A 75 13.26 8.01 -5.18
CA ALA A 75 13.81 7.41 -3.97
C ALA A 75 14.60 6.12 -4.24
N SER A 76 14.25 5.38 -5.30
CA SER A 76 14.89 4.12 -5.68
C SER A 76 16.18 4.33 -6.47
N PHE A 77 16.19 5.28 -7.39
CA PHE A 77 17.29 5.58 -8.29
C PHE A 77 17.57 7.08 -8.32
N PRO A 78 18.18 7.64 -7.26
CA PRO A 78 18.38 9.09 -7.12
C PRO A 78 19.25 9.70 -8.24
N ASP A 79 20.11 8.88 -8.85
CA ASP A 79 21.03 9.30 -9.92
C ASP A 79 20.46 9.06 -11.35
N ALA A 80 19.21 8.60 -11.48
CA ALA A 80 18.60 8.27 -12.77
C ALA A 80 17.23 8.95 -12.95
N GLU A 81 17.07 9.75 -14.00
CA GLU A 81 15.80 10.37 -14.34
C GLU A 81 14.83 9.35 -14.96
N LEU A 82 13.56 9.39 -14.54
CA LEU A 82 12.49 8.60 -15.15
C LEU A 82 12.02 9.27 -16.45
N SER A 83 12.28 8.64 -17.59
CA SER A 83 11.90 9.18 -18.91
C SER A 83 10.38 9.33 -19.08
N SER A 84 9.60 8.37 -18.57
CA SER A 84 8.14 8.43 -18.57
C SER A 84 7.55 7.43 -17.58
N LEU A 85 6.28 7.59 -17.21
CA LEU A 85 5.57 6.65 -16.33
C LEU A 85 5.34 5.28 -16.96
N ILE A 86 5.47 5.16 -18.29
CA ILE A 86 5.46 3.88 -19.00
C ILE A 86 6.81 3.72 -19.71
N SER A 87 7.73 2.98 -19.10
CA SER A 87 9.11 2.84 -19.57
C SER A 87 9.72 1.51 -19.15
N GLU A 88 10.60 0.97 -19.98
CA GLU A 88 11.34 -0.27 -19.67
C GLU A 88 12.22 -0.12 -18.42
N GLN A 89 12.56 1.11 -18.04
CA GLN A 89 13.29 1.44 -16.80
C GLN A 89 12.68 0.80 -15.54
N TRP A 90 11.35 0.62 -15.49
CA TRP A 90 10.70 -0.01 -14.36
C TRP A 90 11.14 -1.47 -14.13
N LYS A 91 11.62 -2.16 -15.17
CA LYS A 91 12.15 -3.52 -15.00
C LYS A 91 13.42 -3.56 -14.15
N ASP A 92 14.19 -2.48 -14.10
CA ASP A 92 15.38 -2.37 -13.25
C ASP A 92 15.01 -2.40 -11.76
N MET A 93 13.81 -1.93 -11.42
CA MET A 93 13.25 -2.02 -10.07
C MET A 93 12.59 -3.38 -9.79
N GLY A 94 12.46 -4.25 -10.80
CA GLY A 94 11.78 -5.54 -10.70
C GLY A 94 10.26 -5.47 -10.87
N TRP A 95 9.71 -4.51 -11.61
CA TRP A 95 8.31 -4.56 -12.09
C TRP A 95 8.17 -5.56 -13.25
N GLN A 96 6.97 -6.14 -13.46
CA GLN A 96 6.79 -7.17 -14.51
C GLN A 96 6.89 -6.60 -15.93
N GLY A 97 6.48 -5.34 -16.10
CA GLY A 97 6.44 -4.67 -17.39
C GLY A 97 6.74 -3.19 -17.28
N PRO A 98 6.64 -2.46 -18.40
CA PRO A 98 6.96 -1.04 -18.44
C PRO A 98 5.94 -0.15 -17.74
N ASN A 99 4.78 -0.67 -17.32
CA ASN A 99 3.74 0.08 -16.61
C ASN A 99 3.44 -0.56 -15.24
N PRO A 100 4.03 -0.05 -14.14
CA PRO A 100 3.79 -0.54 -12.78
C PRO A 100 2.32 -0.55 -12.36
N SER A 101 1.49 0.33 -12.94
CA SER A 101 0.06 0.40 -12.63
C SER A 101 -0.69 -0.91 -12.90
N THR A 102 -0.12 -1.78 -13.73
CA THR A 102 -0.70 -3.09 -14.08
C THR A 102 -0.41 -4.19 -13.06
N ASP A 103 0.56 -3.97 -12.17
CA ASP A 103 1.06 -4.93 -11.18
C ASP A 103 0.33 -4.87 -9.82
N PHE A 104 -0.38 -3.79 -9.52
CA PHE A 104 -1.10 -3.56 -8.24
C PHE A 104 -2.35 -4.42 -8.01
N ARG A 105 -2.48 -5.58 -8.67
CA ARG A 105 -3.68 -6.42 -8.59
C ARG A 105 -3.89 -6.94 -7.16
N GLY A 106 -5.13 -6.96 -6.67
CA GLY A 106 -5.50 -7.54 -5.37
C GLY A 106 -5.13 -6.70 -4.14
N CYS A 107 -3.98 -6.03 -4.11
CA CYS A 107 -3.60 -5.07 -3.04
C CYS A 107 -3.99 -3.62 -3.35
N GLY A 108 -4.28 -3.30 -4.61
CA GLY A 108 -4.56 -1.93 -5.05
C GLY A 108 -3.37 -1.00 -4.82
N PHE A 109 -3.67 0.29 -4.65
CA PHE A 109 -2.68 1.35 -4.46
C PHE A 109 -1.81 1.17 -3.21
N VAL A 110 -2.26 0.40 -2.20
CA VAL A 110 -1.53 0.15 -0.95
C VAL A 110 -0.13 -0.42 -1.20
N GLY A 111 0.04 -1.28 -2.20
CA GLY A 111 1.36 -1.84 -2.53
C GLY A 111 2.37 -0.78 -2.99
N LEU A 112 1.91 0.25 -3.69
CA LEU A 112 2.73 1.40 -4.08
C LEU A 112 3.06 2.28 -2.88
N GLU A 113 2.07 2.59 -2.05
CA GLU A 113 2.27 3.38 -0.83
C GLU A 113 3.27 2.72 0.11
N ASN A 114 3.18 1.39 0.29
CA ASN A 114 4.09 0.63 1.12
C ASN A 114 5.55 0.66 0.60
N LEU A 115 5.74 0.48 -0.71
CA LEU A 115 7.07 0.59 -1.32
C LEU A 115 7.65 1.99 -1.14
N LEU A 116 6.83 3.03 -1.35
CA LEU A 116 7.23 4.41 -1.18
C LEU A 116 7.58 4.71 0.28
N PHE A 117 6.72 4.31 1.22
CA PHE A 117 6.98 4.44 2.65
C PHE A 117 8.30 3.77 3.04
N PHE A 118 8.55 2.56 2.54
CA PHE A 118 9.80 1.85 2.84
C PHE A 118 11.02 2.63 2.31
N ALA A 119 10.93 3.11 1.07
CA ALA A 119 12.00 3.90 0.45
C ALA A 119 12.29 5.21 1.18
N THR A 120 11.27 5.88 1.72
CA THR A 120 11.42 7.18 2.39
C THR A 120 11.76 7.06 3.87
N THR A 121 11.24 6.05 4.56
CA THR A 121 11.36 5.90 6.02
C THR A 121 12.58 5.09 6.42
N TYR A 122 12.92 4.04 5.66
CA TYR A 122 14.09 3.19 5.92
C TYR A 122 15.00 3.07 4.67
N PRO A 123 15.52 4.18 4.13
CA PRO A 123 16.21 4.21 2.84
C PRO A 123 17.42 3.29 2.76
N ALA A 124 18.18 3.14 3.85
CA ALA A 124 19.36 2.26 3.88
C ALA A 124 18.99 0.78 3.73
N SER A 125 17.94 0.35 4.43
CA SER A 125 17.40 -1.01 4.39
C SER A 125 16.72 -1.28 3.03
N TYR A 126 15.89 -0.34 2.56
CA TYR A 126 15.29 -0.38 1.24
C TYR A 126 16.33 -0.55 0.11
N GLN A 127 17.37 0.30 0.09
CA GLN A 127 18.43 0.26 -0.92
C GLN A 127 19.26 -1.02 -0.86
N ARG A 128 19.47 -1.56 0.34
CA ARG A 128 20.13 -2.86 0.51
C ARG A 128 19.33 -3.98 -0.17
N LEU A 129 18.02 -4.03 0.03
CA LEU A 129 17.15 -5.04 -0.56
C LEU A 129 16.94 -4.83 -2.07
N LEU A 130 16.75 -3.58 -2.52
CA LEU A 130 16.62 -3.25 -3.95
C LEU A 130 17.83 -3.74 -4.74
N LEU A 131 19.03 -3.44 -4.23
CA LEU A 131 20.30 -3.74 -4.90
C LEU A 131 20.89 -5.10 -4.50
N LYS A 132 20.17 -5.91 -3.71
CA LYS A 132 20.56 -7.27 -3.27
C LYS A 132 21.98 -7.35 -2.68
N LYS A 133 22.37 -6.36 -1.86
CA LYS A 133 23.76 -6.16 -1.42
C LYS A 133 24.31 -7.22 -0.45
N GLN A 134 23.49 -8.16 0.02
CA GLN A 134 23.87 -9.12 1.07
C GLN A 134 23.67 -10.57 0.65
N GLY A 135 24.50 -11.45 1.21
CA GLY A 135 24.38 -12.91 1.12
C GLY A 135 24.74 -13.49 -0.25
N MET A 136 24.75 -14.82 -0.34
CA MET A 136 24.90 -15.52 -1.60
C MET A 136 23.54 -15.67 -2.28
N ARG A 137 23.40 -15.09 -3.46
CA ARG A 137 22.14 -14.98 -4.21
C ARG A 137 22.12 -16.01 -5.35
N ALA A 138 20.93 -16.51 -5.69
CA ALA A 138 20.80 -17.39 -6.84
C ALA A 138 20.88 -16.56 -8.14
N THR A 139 21.15 -17.21 -9.27
CA THR A 139 21.12 -16.53 -10.58
C THR A 139 19.72 -15.98 -10.89
N TRP A 140 18.67 -16.72 -10.50
CA TRP A 140 17.28 -16.34 -10.67
C TRP A 140 16.74 -15.78 -9.35
N GLU A 141 17.06 -14.52 -9.08
CA GLU A 141 16.64 -13.84 -7.85
C GLU A 141 15.20 -13.31 -7.95
N TYR A 142 14.60 -12.91 -6.83
CA TYR A 142 13.24 -12.38 -6.84
C TYR A 142 13.16 -10.97 -7.43
N PRO A 143 12.13 -10.67 -8.24
CA PRO A 143 11.86 -9.31 -8.73
C PRO A 143 11.44 -8.40 -7.57
N PHE A 144 12.25 -7.38 -7.25
CA PHE A 144 12.09 -6.59 -6.02
C PHE A 144 10.71 -5.94 -5.88
N ALA A 145 10.27 -5.13 -6.86
CA ALA A 145 8.98 -4.45 -6.75
C ALA A 145 7.79 -5.43 -6.68
N VAL A 146 7.79 -6.48 -7.52
CA VAL A 146 6.77 -7.54 -7.49
C VAL A 146 6.77 -8.28 -6.15
N ALA A 147 7.94 -8.53 -5.55
CA ALA A 147 8.02 -9.12 -4.23
C ALA A 147 7.41 -8.22 -3.16
N GLY A 148 7.71 -6.92 -3.20
CA GLY A 148 7.09 -5.93 -2.33
C GLY A 148 5.56 -5.95 -2.43
N VAL A 149 5.00 -5.94 -3.64
CA VAL A 149 3.55 -6.04 -3.85
C VAL A 149 2.95 -7.32 -3.25
N ASN A 150 3.63 -8.46 -3.40
CA ASN A 150 3.19 -9.72 -2.82
C ASN A 150 3.28 -9.74 -1.29
N VAL A 151 4.27 -9.06 -0.69
CA VAL A 151 4.35 -8.88 0.77
C VAL A 151 3.14 -8.11 1.28
N SER A 152 2.76 -7.00 0.64
CA SER A 152 1.54 -6.26 1.00
C SER A 152 0.29 -7.14 0.92
N TYR A 153 0.14 -7.91 -0.17
CA TYR A 153 -0.98 -8.82 -0.32
C TYR A 153 -1.01 -9.91 0.76
N MET A 154 0.14 -10.52 1.06
CA MET A 154 0.28 -11.53 2.12
C MET A 154 -0.10 -10.97 3.50
N LEU A 155 0.31 -9.74 3.84
CA LEU A 155 -0.08 -9.08 5.07
C LEU A 155 -1.59 -8.80 5.15
N ILE A 156 -2.19 -8.31 4.06
CA ILE A 156 -3.65 -8.08 3.99
C ILE A 156 -4.42 -9.39 4.28
N GLN A 157 -3.95 -10.52 3.77
CA GLN A 157 -4.55 -11.83 4.05
C GLN A 157 -4.30 -12.30 5.49
N LEU A 158 -3.05 -12.21 5.98
CA LEU A 158 -2.66 -12.65 7.33
C LEU A 158 -3.46 -11.91 8.43
N LEU A 159 -3.65 -10.61 8.23
CA LEU A 159 -4.31 -9.72 9.18
C LEU A 159 -5.82 -9.61 8.96
N GLU A 160 -6.36 -10.30 7.95
CA GLU A 160 -7.78 -10.28 7.57
C GLU A 160 -8.34 -8.86 7.36
N LEU A 161 -7.55 -7.94 6.78
CA LEU A 161 -7.95 -6.52 6.63
C LEU A 161 -9.10 -6.30 5.63
N ASN A 162 -9.40 -7.31 4.82
CA ASN A 162 -10.56 -7.34 3.94
C ASN A 162 -11.84 -7.80 4.66
N ALA A 163 -11.79 -8.20 5.93
CA ALA A 163 -12.98 -8.56 6.69
C ALA A 163 -13.55 -7.33 7.44
N GLU A 164 -14.83 -7.38 7.80
CA GLU A 164 -15.42 -6.39 8.71
C GLU A 164 -14.70 -6.35 10.06
N ARG A 165 -14.23 -7.52 10.52
CA ARG A 165 -13.42 -7.66 11.72
C ARG A 165 -12.54 -8.91 11.60
N PRO A 166 -11.24 -8.82 11.94
CA PRO A 166 -10.38 -9.99 12.00
C PRO A 166 -10.82 -10.95 13.09
N LYS A 167 -10.71 -12.24 12.79
CA LYS A 167 -11.02 -13.38 13.67
C LYS A 167 -9.76 -14.11 14.10
N SER A 168 -8.70 -14.07 13.29
CA SER A 168 -7.39 -14.60 13.66
C SER A 168 -6.75 -13.79 14.79
N LEU A 169 -6.00 -14.46 15.67
CA LEU A 169 -5.26 -13.81 16.74
C LEU A 169 -4.27 -12.74 16.24
N PRO A 170 -3.47 -12.98 15.17
CA PRO A 170 -2.61 -11.95 14.57
C PRO A 170 -3.40 -10.71 14.13
N GLY A 171 -4.54 -10.90 13.45
CA GLY A 171 -5.37 -9.79 13.01
C GLY A 171 -5.95 -9.02 14.19
N ILE A 172 -6.48 -9.70 15.20
CA ILE A 172 -7.03 -9.07 16.41
C ILE A 172 -5.96 -8.26 17.15
N ASN A 173 -4.76 -8.81 17.34
CA ASN A 173 -3.67 -8.10 17.99
C ASN A 173 -3.19 -6.91 17.16
N PHE A 174 -3.07 -7.07 15.85
CA PHE A 174 -2.63 -6.00 14.97
C PHE A 174 -3.60 -4.81 14.96
N ILE A 175 -4.92 -5.02 15.09
CA ILE A 175 -5.87 -3.90 15.21
C ILE A 175 -5.60 -3.05 16.46
N LYS A 176 -5.17 -3.66 17.57
CA LYS A 176 -4.77 -2.91 18.77
C LYS A 176 -3.51 -2.09 18.51
N VAL A 177 -2.53 -2.67 17.82
CA VAL A 177 -1.30 -1.96 17.44
C VAL A 177 -1.62 -0.79 16.50
N LEU A 178 -2.51 -1.00 15.54
CA LEU A 178 -2.92 0.01 14.56
C LEU A 178 -3.68 1.18 15.22
N SER A 179 -4.44 0.94 16.30
CA SER A 179 -5.11 2.04 17.02
C SER A 179 -4.15 2.96 17.77
N GLU A 180 -2.95 2.48 18.12
CA GLU A 180 -1.91 3.28 18.78
C GLU A 180 -0.98 3.97 17.77
N HIS A 181 -0.79 3.36 16.59
CA HIS A 181 0.13 3.85 15.57
C HIS A 181 -0.48 3.71 14.17
N GLU A 182 -0.89 4.83 13.56
CA GLU A 182 -1.53 4.85 12.23
C GLU A 182 -0.62 4.25 11.14
N GLU A 183 0.70 4.42 11.27
CA GLU A 183 1.71 3.89 10.34
C GLU A 183 2.09 2.42 10.63
N ALA A 184 1.44 1.75 11.60
CA ALA A 184 1.80 0.39 12.02
C ALA A 184 1.84 -0.60 10.86
N PHE A 185 0.92 -0.48 9.89
CA PHE A 185 0.89 -1.37 8.74
C PHE A 185 2.07 -1.14 7.80
N ASP A 186 2.41 0.11 7.51
CA ASP A 186 3.54 0.42 6.64
C ASP A 186 4.88 0.03 7.29
N VAL A 187 4.98 0.17 8.62
CA VAL A 187 6.14 -0.34 9.37
C VAL A 187 6.18 -1.87 9.36
N LEU A 188 5.05 -2.55 9.59
CA LEU A 188 4.97 -4.01 9.50
C LEU A 188 5.33 -4.52 8.11
N TYR A 189 4.95 -3.79 7.06
CA TYR A 189 5.36 -4.06 5.69
C TYR A 189 6.89 -4.06 5.53
N CYS A 190 7.57 -3.05 6.07
CA CYS A 190 9.03 -2.97 6.00
C CYS A 190 9.69 -4.15 6.73
N ILE A 191 9.16 -4.51 7.92
CA ILE A 191 9.61 -5.68 8.69
C ILE A 191 9.42 -6.96 7.89
N ALA A 192 8.24 -7.14 7.29
CA ALA A 192 7.90 -8.32 6.52
C ALA A 192 8.79 -8.47 5.28
N PHE A 193 9.16 -7.37 4.63
CA PHE A 193 10.03 -7.42 3.46
C PHE A 193 11.48 -7.76 3.83
N GLU A 194 12.01 -7.18 4.92
CA GLU A 194 13.30 -7.60 5.49
C GLU A 194 13.30 -9.07 5.89
N MET A 195 12.21 -9.54 6.52
CA MET A 195 12.07 -10.94 6.89
C MET A 195 12.02 -11.85 5.66
N MET A 196 11.30 -11.45 4.61
CA MET A 196 11.23 -12.19 3.35
C MET A 196 12.61 -12.33 2.70
N ASP A 197 13.42 -11.26 2.69
CA ASP A 197 14.80 -11.33 2.19
C ASP A 197 15.69 -12.24 3.06
N ALA A 198 15.53 -12.16 4.39
CA ALA A 198 16.25 -13.04 5.31
C ALA A 198 15.91 -14.52 5.11
N GLN A 199 14.62 -14.84 4.91
CA GLN A 199 14.16 -16.19 4.58
C GLN A 199 14.70 -16.64 3.22
N TRP A 200 14.69 -15.75 2.22
CA TRP A 200 15.24 -16.03 0.89
C TRP A 200 16.70 -16.46 0.96
N LEU A 201 17.51 -15.70 1.71
CA LEU A 201 18.92 -16.00 1.94
C LEU A 201 19.12 -17.30 2.72
N ALA A 202 18.38 -17.52 3.79
CA ALA A 202 18.48 -18.72 4.62
C ALA A 202 18.15 -19.99 3.83
N MET A 203 17.14 -19.91 2.95
CA MET A 203 16.70 -21.01 2.09
C MET A 203 17.59 -21.21 0.86
N ARG A 204 18.51 -20.26 0.56
CA ARG A 204 19.22 -20.17 -0.73
C ARG A 204 18.24 -20.27 -1.90
N ALA A 205 17.13 -19.55 -1.77
CA ALA A 205 16.01 -19.68 -2.67
C ALA A 205 16.37 -19.17 -4.08
N SER A 206 15.68 -19.74 -5.06
CA SER A 206 15.59 -19.20 -6.41
C SER A 206 14.16 -18.72 -6.64
N TYR A 207 13.94 -18.05 -7.77
CA TYR A 207 12.63 -17.63 -8.25
C TYR A 207 11.55 -18.72 -8.15
N MET A 208 11.92 -19.99 -8.36
CA MET A 208 10.98 -21.11 -8.29
C MET A 208 10.41 -21.34 -6.88
N GLN A 209 11.15 -20.99 -5.83
CA GLN A 209 10.72 -21.10 -4.43
C GLN A 209 10.06 -19.83 -3.90
N PHE A 210 9.72 -18.87 -4.76
CA PHE A 210 9.20 -17.58 -4.32
C PHE A 210 7.98 -17.70 -3.39
N LYS A 211 7.05 -18.59 -3.72
CA LYS A 211 5.87 -18.86 -2.88
C LYS A 211 6.22 -19.49 -1.54
N ASP A 212 7.21 -20.39 -1.52
CA ASP A 212 7.65 -21.07 -0.30
C ASP A 212 8.29 -20.07 0.67
N VAL A 213 9.08 -19.12 0.16
CA VAL A 213 9.67 -18.04 0.96
C VAL A 213 8.59 -17.12 1.55
N LEU A 214 7.58 -16.74 0.76
CA LEU A 214 6.47 -15.93 1.25
C LEU A 214 5.67 -16.66 2.34
N GLU A 215 5.42 -17.95 2.17
CA GLU A 215 4.72 -18.76 3.16
C GLU A 215 5.53 -18.89 4.46
N ALA A 216 6.86 -19.11 4.36
CA ALA A 216 7.74 -19.12 5.53
C ALA A 216 7.75 -17.77 6.27
N THR A 217 7.74 -16.67 5.52
CA THR A 217 7.65 -15.30 6.06
C THR A 217 6.33 -15.09 6.80
N LYS A 218 5.21 -15.45 6.16
CA LYS A 218 3.87 -15.36 6.75
C LYS A 218 3.78 -16.15 8.06
N GLN A 219 4.26 -17.39 8.08
CA GLN A 219 4.23 -18.24 9.27
C GLN A 219 5.07 -17.68 10.42
N GLN A 220 6.20 -17.04 10.13
CA GLN A 220 7.01 -16.38 11.16
C GLN A 220 6.29 -15.15 11.72
N LEU A 221 5.72 -14.29 10.86
CA LEU A 221 4.94 -13.13 11.30
C LEU A 221 3.69 -13.52 12.08
N GLU A 222 3.00 -14.59 11.67
CA GLU A 222 1.85 -15.13 12.39
C GLU A 222 2.20 -15.50 13.83
N ARG A 223 3.35 -16.16 14.04
CA ARG A 223 3.86 -16.48 15.38
C ARG A 223 4.16 -15.23 16.18
N GLU A 224 4.88 -14.28 15.60
CA GLU A 224 5.31 -13.06 16.29
C GLU A 224 4.13 -12.15 16.66
N LEU A 225 3.15 -11.98 15.77
CA LEU A 225 1.94 -11.18 16.01
C LEU A 225 0.97 -11.85 17.00
N SER A 226 1.12 -13.15 17.24
CA SER A 226 0.32 -13.92 18.20
C SER A 226 0.91 -13.93 19.61
N LEU A 227 2.08 -13.32 19.83
CA LEU A 227 2.68 -13.22 21.16
C LEU A 227 1.81 -12.35 22.10
N GLU A 228 1.78 -12.71 23.38
CA GLU A 228 0.93 -12.05 24.38
C GLU A 228 1.40 -10.62 24.73
N ASP A 229 2.68 -10.32 24.52
CA ASP A 229 3.35 -9.08 24.89
C ASP A 229 3.45 -8.04 23.76
N VAL A 230 2.85 -8.31 22.60
CA VAL A 230 2.80 -7.35 21.48
C VAL A 230 1.73 -6.30 21.74
N ASN A 231 2.16 -5.15 22.26
CA ASN A 231 1.30 -3.97 22.51
C ASN A 231 1.54 -2.86 21.49
N GLY A 232 2.70 -2.84 20.84
CA GLY A 232 3.06 -1.92 19.77
C GLY A 232 3.91 -2.58 18.69
N ILE A 233 4.12 -1.86 17.58
CA ILE A 233 4.84 -2.38 16.42
C ILE A 233 6.32 -2.70 16.74
N ARG A 234 6.89 -2.04 17.74
CA ARG A 234 8.27 -2.22 18.19
C ARG A 234 8.47 -3.47 19.05
N ASP A 235 7.40 -4.04 19.58
CA ASP A 235 7.44 -5.24 20.41
C ASP A 235 7.58 -6.51 19.55
N ILE A 236 7.28 -6.41 18.25
CA ILE A 236 7.49 -7.50 17.28
C ILE A 236 8.99 -7.80 17.21
N PRO A 237 9.46 -9.02 17.51
CA PRO A 237 10.89 -9.36 17.51
C PRO A 237 11.62 -9.01 16.21
N ALA A 238 10.96 -9.19 15.07
CA ALA A 238 11.48 -8.86 13.75
C ALA A 238 11.62 -7.35 13.47
N TYR A 239 11.13 -6.46 14.34
CA TYR A 239 11.37 -5.01 14.24
C TYR A 239 12.87 -4.69 14.13
N ASN A 240 13.72 -5.48 14.80
CA ASN A 240 15.18 -5.35 14.76
C ASN A 240 15.80 -5.56 13.37
N LEU A 241 15.08 -6.20 12.43
CA LEU A 241 15.57 -6.40 11.07
C LEU A 241 15.78 -5.08 10.30
N LEU A 242 15.01 -4.03 10.64
CA LEU A 242 15.05 -2.73 9.97
C LEU A 242 16.39 -1.99 10.14
N TYR A 243 17.14 -2.31 11.18
CA TYR A 243 18.37 -1.60 11.57
C TYR A 243 19.65 -2.42 11.42
N LYS A 244 19.61 -3.48 10.61
CA LYS A 244 20.78 -4.29 10.23
C LYS A 244 21.72 -3.57 9.28
#